data_AF-A0A4V2ESJ2-F1
#
_entry.id   AF-A0A4V2ESJ2-F1
#
_cell.length_a   1.000
_cell.length_b   1.000
_cell.length_c   1.000
_cell.angle_alpha   90.00
_cell.angle_beta   90.00
_cell.angle_gamma   90.00
#
_symmetry.space_group_name_H-M   'P 1'
#
loop_
_entity.id
_entity.type
_entity.pdbx_description
1 polymer ?
#
loop_
_entity_poly.entity_id
_entity_poly.type
_entity_poly.pdbx_seq_one_letter_code
_entity_poly.pdbx_strand_id
1 'polypeptide(L)'
;MSFELVPARFRDVRRLRRHGAPASVALPAKHGGIDDPRYPSGTGLGVTLGFVIDFALHVGVGVGACLALQRLPALERFADLAWLGLLLGFLLASIVHRIFVQRLTHTTLGKAIFGVCLIRSDTGGPPTLWSLVKVWLRGVLGVLGSGV
;
A
#
# COMPACT_ATOMS: atom_id res chain seq x y z
N MET A 1 14.03 -4.03 -17.60
CA MET A 1 13.71 -5.13 -16.66
C MET A 1 12.37 -4.84 -16.00
N SER A 2 11.40 -5.75 -16.10
CA SER A 2 10.14 -5.68 -15.38
C SER A 2 10.29 -6.37 -14.02
N PHE A 3 9.80 -5.73 -12.96
CA PHE A 3 9.75 -6.31 -11.62
C PHE A 3 8.34 -6.16 -11.05
N GLU A 4 8.03 -7.00 -10.08
CA GLU A 4 6.78 -6.97 -9.33
C GLU A 4 7.04 -6.44 -7.92
N LEU A 5 6.02 -5.84 -7.32
CA LEU A 5 6.05 -5.51 -5.90
C LEU A 5 5.47 -6.70 -5.14
N VAL A 6 6.28 -7.28 -4.26
CA VAL A 6 5.89 -8.42 -3.45
C VAL A 6 5.92 -8.06 -1.97
N PRO A 7 4.99 -8.57 -1.16
CA PRO A 7 4.99 -8.31 0.27
C PRO A 7 6.08 -9.12 0.98
N ALA A 8 6.78 -8.48 1.92
CA ALA A 8 7.75 -9.12 2.81
C ALA A 8 7.55 -8.63 4.25
N ARG A 9 7.99 -9.39 5.25
CA ARG A 9 8.02 -8.89 6.63
C ARG A 9 9.23 -7.99 6.85
N PHE A 10 9.04 -6.89 7.58
CA PHE A 10 10.14 -6.00 7.99
C PHE A 10 11.23 -6.73 8.76
N ARG A 11 10.87 -7.76 9.53
CA ARG A 11 11.86 -8.59 10.25
C ARG A 11 12.79 -9.33 9.28
N ASP A 12 12.26 -9.84 8.16
CA ASP A 12 13.04 -10.60 7.18
C ASP A 12 13.94 -9.67 6.39
N VAL A 13 13.43 -8.52 5.94
CA VAL A 13 14.25 -7.49 5.27
C VAL A 13 15.37 -7.01 6.18
N ARG A 14 15.09 -6.76 7.47
CA ARG A 14 16.11 -6.37 8.45
C ARG A 14 17.12 -7.48 8.71
N ARG A 15 16.68 -8.73 8.83
CA ARG A 15 17.56 -9.90 8.98
C ARG A 15 18.51 -10.00 7.79
N LEU A 16 17.98 -9.93 6.57
CA LEU A 16 18.74 -10.02 5.33
C LEU A 16 19.79 -8.90 5.22
N ARG A 17 19.45 -7.67 5.62
CA ARG A 17 20.40 -6.54 5.64
C ARG A 17 21.52 -6.71 6.68
N ARG A 18 21.23 -7.35 7.82
CA ARG A 18 22.18 -7.51 8.93
C ARG A 18 23.10 -8.71 8.76
N HIS A 19 22.57 -9.82 8.25
CA HIS A 19 23.26 -11.11 8.24
C HIS A 19 23.50 -11.67 6.85
N GLY A 20 23.02 -11.00 5.80
CA GLY A 20 23.09 -11.52 4.43
C GLY A 20 22.09 -12.64 4.19
N ALA A 21 22.17 -13.23 3.00
CA ALA A 21 21.35 -14.36 2.61
C ALA A 21 21.85 -15.65 3.30
N PRO A 22 20.98 -16.65 3.52
CA PRO A 22 21.40 -17.94 4.07
C PRO A 22 22.55 -18.55 3.26
N ALA A 23 23.64 -18.91 3.93
CA ALA A 23 24.74 -19.64 3.31
C ALA A 23 24.26 -21.03 2.88
N SER A 24 24.91 -21.61 1.86
CA SER A 24 24.67 -23.00 1.39
C SER A 24 23.28 -23.33 0.81
N VAL A 25 22.43 -22.33 0.54
CA VAL A 25 21.13 -22.54 -0.12
C VAL A 25 21.12 -21.87 -1.49
N ALA A 26 20.68 -22.59 -2.52
CA ALA A 26 20.46 -22.00 -3.84
C ALA A 26 19.34 -20.94 -3.76
N LEU A 27 19.66 -19.70 -4.12
CA LEU A 27 18.71 -18.59 -4.04
C LEU A 27 17.92 -18.44 -5.34
N PRO A 28 16.60 -18.27 -5.29
CA PRO A 28 15.82 -17.94 -6.47
C PRO A 28 16.25 -16.61 -7.08
N ALA A 29 16.18 -16.52 -8.42
CA ALA A 29 16.52 -15.29 -9.14
C ALA A 29 15.65 -14.08 -8.72
N LYS A 30 14.37 -14.31 -8.41
CA LYS A 30 13.43 -13.29 -7.94
C LYS A 30 13.29 -13.32 -6.42
N HIS A 31 13.26 -12.14 -5.82
CA HIS A 31 12.99 -11.92 -4.40
C HIS A 31 11.52 -12.08 -4.04
N GLY A 32 11.25 -12.62 -2.85
CA GLY A 32 9.94 -12.60 -2.17
C GLY A 32 8.92 -13.61 -2.71
N GLY A 33 9.38 -14.63 -3.43
CA GLY A 33 8.55 -15.80 -3.76
C GLY A 33 8.22 -16.63 -2.52
N ILE A 34 7.21 -17.50 -2.62
CA ILE A 34 6.74 -18.34 -1.50
C ILE A 34 7.84 -19.24 -0.92
N ASP A 35 8.72 -19.74 -1.79
CA ASP A 35 9.85 -20.60 -1.43
C ASP A 35 11.18 -19.83 -1.32
N ASP A 36 11.14 -18.50 -1.22
CA ASP A 36 12.36 -17.70 -1.11
C ASP A 36 12.91 -17.74 0.33
N PRO A 37 14.04 -18.41 0.59
CA PRO A 37 14.61 -18.53 1.94
C PRO A 37 15.08 -17.19 2.51
N ARG A 38 15.20 -16.13 1.67
CA ARG A 38 15.44 -14.76 2.14
C ARG A 38 14.24 -14.19 2.92
N TYR A 39 13.02 -14.66 2.67
CA TYR A 39 11.77 -14.14 3.27
C TYR A 39 10.85 -15.25 3.77
N PRO A 40 11.26 -16.01 4.81
CA PRO A 40 10.55 -17.22 5.25
C PRO A 40 9.21 -16.93 5.95
N SER A 41 8.87 -15.67 6.22
CA SER A 41 7.67 -15.34 6.99
C SER A 41 6.47 -15.10 6.11
N GLY A 42 5.35 -15.79 6.39
CA GLY A 42 4.07 -15.53 5.75
C GLY A 42 3.58 -14.09 5.96
N THR A 43 3.10 -13.46 4.88
CA THR A 43 2.62 -12.07 4.87
C THR A 43 1.13 -11.94 4.61
N GLY A 44 0.47 -12.97 4.06
CA GLY A 44 -0.91 -12.92 3.56
C GLY A 44 -1.93 -12.25 4.48
N LEU A 45 -2.11 -12.76 5.70
CA LEU A 45 -3.05 -12.19 6.67
C LEU A 45 -2.73 -10.73 7.02
N GLY A 46 -1.44 -10.40 7.22
CA GLY A 46 -1.01 -9.05 7.54
C GLY A 46 -1.20 -8.07 6.37
N VAL A 47 -1.07 -8.54 5.13
CA VAL A 47 -1.38 -7.76 3.93
C VAL A 47 -2.87 -7.47 3.86
N THR A 48 -3.73 -8.48 4.04
CA THR A 48 -5.19 -8.33 3.99
C THR A 48 -5.70 -7.40 5.09
N LEU A 49 -5.35 -7.66 6.36
CA LEU A 49 -5.78 -6.80 7.47
C LEU A 49 -5.20 -5.39 7.35
N GLY A 50 -3.95 -5.26 6.90
CA GLY A 50 -3.34 -3.96 6.64
C GLY A 50 -4.08 -3.17 5.55
N PHE A 51 -4.54 -3.84 4.49
CA PHE A 51 -5.37 -3.22 3.46
C PHE A 51 -6.72 -2.75 4.02
N VAL A 52 -7.39 -3.55 4.85
CA VAL A 52 -8.67 -3.17 5.47
C VAL A 52 -8.52 -1.92 6.34
N ILE A 53 -7.45 -1.83 7.14
CA ILE A 53 -7.16 -0.64 7.95
C ILE A 53 -6.90 0.58 7.06
N ASP A 54 -6.05 0.44 6.03
CA ASP A 54 -5.75 1.53 5.10
C ASP A 54 -7.03 2.01 4.39
N PHE A 55 -7.89 1.09 3.97
CA PHE A 55 -9.16 1.38 3.31
C PHE A 55 -10.13 2.12 4.24
N ALA A 56 -10.30 1.63 5.48
CA ALA A 56 -11.14 2.28 6.48
C ALA A 56 -10.66 3.70 6.79
N LEU A 57 -9.34 3.92 6.88
CA LEU A 57 -8.75 5.26 7.02
C LEU A 57 -9.13 6.17 5.85
N HIS A 58 -9.05 5.68 4.61
CA HIS A 58 -9.41 6.47 3.42
C HIS A 58 -10.90 6.81 3.38
N VAL A 59 -11.77 5.86 3.74
CA VAL A 59 -13.21 6.09 3.88
C VAL A 59 -13.47 7.16 4.96
N GLY A 60 -12.80 7.06 6.10
CA GLY A 60 -12.91 8.05 7.17
C GLY A 60 -12.56 9.47 6.71
N VAL A 61 -11.48 9.63 5.92
CA VAL A 61 -11.12 10.93 5.34
C VAL A 61 -12.18 11.44 4.35
N GLY A 62 -12.70 10.56 3.49
CA GLY A 62 -13.80 10.92 2.58
C GLY A 62 -15.06 11.36 3.33
N VAL A 63 -15.49 10.61 4.33
CA VAL A 63 -16.65 10.96 5.17
C VAL A 63 -16.41 12.30 5.87
N GLY A 64 -15.22 12.52 6.43
CA GLY A 64 -14.86 13.80 7.04
C GLY A 64 -14.95 14.98 6.07
N ALA A 65 -14.45 14.81 4.83
CA ALA A 65 -14.55 15.84 3.80
C ALA A 65 -16.01 16.11 3.37
N CYS A 66 -16.83 15.07 3.23
CA CYS A 66 -18.26 15.20 2.96
C CYS A 66 -18.97 16.00 4.07
N LEU A 67 -18.76 15.63 5.34
CA LEU A 67 -19.34 16.32 6.48
C LEU A 67 -18.84 17.76 6.60
N ALA A 68 -17.57 18.02 6.28
CA ALA A 68 -17.03 19.38 6.26
C ALA A 68 -17.76 20.28 5.26
N LEU A 69 -18.04 19.78 4.04
CA LEU A 69 -18.80 20.52 3.03
C LEU A 69 -20.26 20.78 3.45
N GLN A 70 -20.86 19.89 4.23
CA GLN A 70 -22.24 20.04 4.70
C GLN A 70 -22.40 20.94 5.93
N ARG A 71 -21.38 20.99 6.80
CA ARG A 71 -21.55 21.51 8.16
C ARG A 71 -20.70 22.75 8.46
N LEU A 72 -19.68 23.04 7.65
CA LEU A 72 -18.87 24.23 7.87
C LEU A 72 -19.50 25.44 7.14
N PRO A 73 -19.86 26.53 7.84
CA PRO A 73 -20.45 27.72 7.21
C PRO A 73 -19.60 28.29 6.06
N ALA A 74 -18.27 28.21 6.20
CA ALA A 74 -17.33 28.66 5.16
C ALA A 74 -17.42 27.87 3.83
N LEU A 75 -18.05 26.69 3.84
CA LEU A 75 -18.16 25.78 2.69
C LEU A 75 -19.61 25.56 2.24
N GLU A 76 -20.58 26.24 2.83
CA GLU A 76 -22.02 26.01 2.60
C GLU A 76 -22.42 26.09 1.12
N ARG A 77 -21.78 26.96 0.34
CA ARG A 77 -21.97 27.07 -1.13
C ARG A 77 -21.67 25.78 -1.91
N PHE A 78 -21.01 24.80 -1.28
CA PHE A 78 -20.65 23.51 -1.85
C PHE A 78 -21.41 22.35 -1.20
N ALA A 79 -22.42 22.61 -0.36
CA ALA A 79 -23.15 21.56 0.35
C ALA A 79 -23.82 20.56 -0.61
N ASP A 80 -24.35 21.02 -1.74
CA ASP A 80 -24.93 20.16 -2.79
C ASP A 80 -23.89 19.25 -3.47
N LEU A 81 -22.61 19.61 -3.35
CA LEU A 81 -21.47 18.86 -3.86
C LEU A 81 -20.80 18.01 -2.76
N ALA A 82 -21.41 17.86 -1.58
CA ALA A 82 -20.81 17.13 -0.47
C ALA A 82 -20.43 15.67 -0.81
N TRP A 83 -21.19 15.02 -1.68
CA TRP A 83 -20.89 13.68 -2.17
C TRP A 83 -19.56 13.63 -2.96
N LEU A 84 -19.17 14.71 -3.64
CA LEU A 84 -17.84 14.83 -4.25
C LEU A 84 -16.75 14.90 -3.18
N GLY A 85 -17.02 15.49 -2.01
CA GLY A 85 -16.11 15.45 -0.87
C GLY A 85 -15.81 14.03 -0.41
N LEU A 86 -16.82 13.15 -0.38
CA LEU A 86 -16.63 11.73 -0.08
C LEU A 86 -15.68 11.07 -1.10
N LEU A 87 -16.00 11.23 -2.39
CA LEU A 87 -15.23 10.60 -3.47
C LEU A 87 -13.80 11.15 -3.57
N LEU A 88 -13.65 12.47 -3.63
CA LEU A 88 -12.36 13.14 -3.78
C LEU A 88 -11.52 13.02 -2.52
N GLY A 89 -12.11 13.13 -1.33
CA GLY A 89 -11.42 12.94 -0.05
C GLY A 89 -10.85 11.53 0.06
N PHE A 90 -11.66 10.50 -0.27
CA PHE A 90 -11.21 9.12 -0.33
C PHE A 90 -10.06 8.94 -1.33
N LEU A 91 -10.24 9.44 -2.56
CA LEU A 91 -9.28 9.23 -3.65
C LEU A 91 -7.94 9.92 -3.35
N LEU A 92 -7.96 11.18 -2.92
CA LEU A 92 -6.76 11.94 -2.57
C LEU A 92 -6.04 11.31 -1.38
N ALA A 93 -6.77 10.88 -0.33
CA ALA A 93 -6.17 10.17 0.79
C ALA A 93 -5.50 8.87 0.35
N SER A 94 -6.14 8.11 -0.55
CA SER A 94 -5.59 6.88 -1.11
C SER A 94 -4.31 7.10 -1.90
N ILE A 95 -4.28 8.10 -2.79
CA ILE A 95 -3.10 8.49 -3.57
C ILE A 95 -1.96 8.93 -2.64
N VAL A 96 -2.22 9.90 -1.76
CA VAL A 96 -1.22 10.44 -0.84
C VAL A 96 -0.62 9.33 0.02
N HIS A 97 -1.46 8.50 0.62
CA HIS A 97 -1.02 7.45 1.53
C HIS A 97 -0.26 6.31 0.81
N ARG A 98 -0.81 5.79 -0.29
CA ARG A 98 -0.26 4.58 -0.96
C ARG A 98 0.89 4.88 -1.92
N ILE A 99 1.03 6.12 -2.39
CA ILE A 99 2.11 6.49 -3.31
C ILE A 99 3.18 7.28 -2.56
N PHE A 100 2.83 8.41 -1.95
CA PHE A 100 3.82 9.33 -1.40
C PHE A 100 4.27 8.90 0.00
N VAL A 101 3.35 8.70 0.94
CA VAL A 101 3.70 8.25 2.29
C VAL A 101 4.38 6.88 2.24
N GLN A 102 3.86 5.95 1.44
CA GLN A 102 4.50 4.64 1.25
C GLN A 102 5.88 4.73 0.60
N ARG A 103 6.12 5.67 -0.32
CA ARG A 103 7.45 5.89 -0.90
C ARG A 103 8.47 6.36 0.13
N LEU A 104 8.05 7.24 1.04
CA LEU A 104 8.89 7.85 2.06
C LEU A 104 9.18 6.89 3.22
N THR A 105 8.17 6.16 3.68
CA THR A 105 8.26 5.30 4.87
C THR A 105 8.46 3.82 4.55
N HIS A 106 8.44 3.45 3.26
CA HIS A 106 8.50 2.07 2.76
C HIS A 106 7.31 1.17 3.13
N THR A 107 6.25 1.74 3.71
CA THR A 107 5.03 1.01 4.07
C THR A 107 3.83 1.94 4.19
N THR A 108 2.62 1.38 4.29
CA THR A 108 1.43 2.15 4.68
C THR A 108 1.15 1.92 6.17
N LEU A 109 0.30 2.73 6.78
CA LEU A 109 -0.05 2.62 8.20
C LEU A 109 -0.52 1.19 8.56
N GLY A 110 -1.50 0.65 7.84
CA GLY A 110 -2.03 -0.68 8.10
C GLY A 110 -0.97 -1.76 7.95
N LYS A 111 -0.14 -1.69 6.90
CA LYS A 111 0.97 -2.64 6.72
C LYS A 111 2.04 -2.49 7.81
N ALA A 112 2.30 -1.27 8.30
CA ALA A 112 3.24 -1.02 9.38
C ALA A 112 2.81 -1.70 10.67
N ILE A 113 1.52 -1.62 11.02
CA ILE A 113 0.93 -2.29 12.20
C ILE A 113 1.22 -3.80 12.15
N PHE A 114 1.06 -4.42 10.98
CA PHE A 114 1.34 -5.85 10.81
C PHE A 114 2.81 -6.16 10.45
N GLY A 115 3.71 -5.19 10.49
CA GLY A 115 5.13 -5.43 10.20
C GLY A 115 5.40 -5.88 8.76
N VAL A 116 4.55 -5.49 7.80
CA VAL A 116 4.67 -5.80 6.36
C VAL A 116 5.20 -4.59 5.60
N CYS A 117 6.01 -4.84 4.58
CA CYS A 117 6.42 -3.85 3.58
C CYS A 117 6.37 -4.46 2.18
N LEU A 118 6.44 -3.61 1.15
CA LEU A 118 6.63 -4.07 -0.23
C LEU A 118 8.11 -4.01 -0.60
N ILE A 119 8.57 -5.00 -1.35
CA ILE A 119 9.90 -5.03 -1.96
C ILE A 119 9.77 -5.28 -3.46
N ARG A 120 10.79 -4.89 -4.22
CA ARG A 120 10.89 -5.21 -5.65
C ARG A 120 11.43 -6.62 -5.83
N SER A 121 10.79 -7.40 -6.69
CA SER A 121 11.18 -8.79 -6.94
C SER A 121 12.55 -8.94 -7.62
N ASP A 122 13.05 -7.90 -8.29
CA ASP A 122 14.33 -7.94 -9.01
C ASP A 122 15.56 -7.72 -8.11
N THR A 123 15.39 -6.96 -7.03
CA THR A 123 16.51 -6.41 -6.24
C THR A 123 16.31 -6.54 -4.74
N GLY A 124 15.11 -6.93 -4.27
CA GLY A 124 14.75 -6.89 -2.86
C GLY A 124 14.68 -5.47 -2.26
N GLY A 125 14.90 -4.44 -3.08
CA GLY A 125 14.90 -3.04 -2.67
C GLY A 125 13.49 -2.48 -2.46
N PRO A 126 13.38 -1.25 -1.95
CA PRO A 126 12.08 -0.61 -1.72
C PRO A 126 11.35 -0.27 -3.04
N PRO A 127 10.03 -0.03 -3.01
CA PRO A 127 9.27 0.39 -4.19
C PRO A 127 9.79 1.72 -4.75
N THR A 128 9.78 1.85 -6.07
CA THR A 128 9.95 3.14 -6.73
C THR A 128 8.62 3.89 -6.78
N LEU A 129 8.65 5.21 -6.92
CA LEU A 129 7.44 6.02 -7.07
C LEU A 129 6.55 5.48 -8.20
N TRP A 130 7.16 5.25 -9.36
CA TRP A 130 6.45 4.74 -10.53
C TRP A 130 5.85 3.34 -10.34
N SER A 131 6.53 2.46 -9.59
CA SER A 131 5.96 1.14 -9.28
C SER A 131 4.72 1.23 -8.40
N LEU A 132 4.68 2.19 -7.46
CA LEU A 132 3.51 2.43 -6.61
C LEU A 132 2.35 3.03 -7.43
N VAL A 133 2.63 3.97 -8.33
CA VAL A 133 1.62 4.51 -9.27
C VAL A 133 1.01 3.38 -10.10
N LYS A 134 1.82 2.50 -10.70
CA LYS A 134 1.33 1.36 -11.49
C LYS A 134 0.45 0.42 -10.67
N VAL A 135 0.86 0.07 -9.45
CA VAL A 135 0.07 -0.80 -8.57
C VAL A 135 -1.24 -0.13 -8.16
N TRP A 136 -1.22 1.17 -7.89
CA TRP A 136 -2.42 1.93 -7.58
C TRP A 136 -3.39 1.96 -8.77
N LEU A 137 -2.90 2.28 -9.99
CA LEU A 137 -3.70 2.30 -11.21
C LEU A 137 -4.30 0.93 -11.53
N ARG A 138 -3.53 -0.16 -11.42
CA ARG A 138 -4.05 -1.52 -11.60
C ARG A 138 -5.14 -1.85 -10.59
N GLY A 139 -5.00 -1.40 -9.33
CA GLY A 139 -6.03 -1.57 -8.31
C GLY A 139 -7.33 -0.85 -8.70
N VAL A 140 -7.24 0.41 -9.14
CA VAL A 140 -8.40 1.19 -9.59
C VAL A 140 -9.06 0.55 -10.82
N LEU A 141 -8.28 0.22 -11.85
CA LEU A 141 -8.80 -0.43 -13.06
C LEU A 141 -9.38 -1.81 -12.78
N GLY A 142 -8.79 -2.55 -11.83
CA GLY A 142 -9.33 -3.85 -11.39
C GLY A 142 -10.73 -3.70 -10.81
N VAL A 143 -10.94 -2.71 -9.93
CA VAL A 143 -12.27 -2.42 -9.35
C VAL A 143 -13.27 -1.99 -10.42
N LEU A 144 -12.86 -1.08 -11.32
CA LEU A 144 -13.73 -0.58 -12.40
C LEU A 144 -14.07 -1.66 -13.44
N GLY A 145 -13.11 -2.54 -13.75
CA GLY A 145 -13.28 -3.62 -14.72
C GLY A 145 -14.01 -4.85 -14.17
N SER A 146 -14.07 -5.01 -12.84
CA SER A 146 -14.79 -6.12 -12.20
C SER A 146 -16.32 -5.94 -12.15
N GLY A 147 -16.86 -4.82 -12.64
CA GLY A 147 -18.30 -4.66 -12.89
C GLY A 147 -19.18 -4.99 -11.68
N VAL A 148 -18.82 -4.48 -10.50
CA VAL A 148 -19.76 -4.30 -9.38
C VAL A 148 -20.41 -2.93 -9.54
#